data_AF-A0A8T5VM79-F1
#
_entry.id   AF-A0A8T5VM79-F1
#
_cell.length_a   1.000
_cell.length_b   1.000
_cell.length_c   1.000
_cell.angle_alpha   90.00
_cell.angle_beta   90.00
_cell.angle_gamma   90.00
#
_symmetry.space_group_name_H-M   'P 1'
#
loop_
_entity.id
_entity.type
_entity.pdbx_description
1 polymer ?
#
loop_
_entity_poly.entity_id
_entity_poly.type
_entity_poly.pdbx_seq_one_letter_code
_entity_poly.pdbx_strand_id
1 'polypeptide(L)'
;MPLTEGDVLDTLSDSVALGIEFYVDKIHIKGEYLTTVRDHIRAGNILVKGGTQDLAFYDQVTDVLLTQKKSPPANDSDRALLLHECVHAMIDVYDPDGAVTRHMGELAAYLTQTTYSVRKNPSSNRNGTAPWDKFWGDLYATVRANKLDTSAGNGVRIAVGDARKSAPATRSAAFCELWRFHKRSDGRIGWADPQEPISVER
;
A
#
# COMPACT_ATOMS: atom_id res chain seq x y z
N MET A 1 -22.42 -4.23 3.81
CA MET A 1 -21.61 -5.48 3.90
C MET A 1 -20.18 -5.10 3.57
N PRO A 2 -19.15 -5.71 4.17
CA PRO A 2 -17.77 -5.44 3.81
C PRO A 2 -17.41 -6.06 2.45
N LEU A 3 -16.26 -5.65 1.89
CA LEU A 3 -15.71 -6.26 0.69
C LEU A 3 -15.31 -7.70 0.99
N THR A 4 -15.28 -8.53 -0.04
CA THR A 4 -15.18 -9.98 0.09
C THR A 4 -13.83 -10.50 -0.42
N GLU A 5 -13.56 -11.79 -0.18
CA GLU A 5 -12.46 -12.50 -0.82
C GLU A 5 -12.53 -12.38 -2.36
N GLY A 6 -13.73 -12.44 -2.94
CA GLY A 6 -13.94 -12.23 -4.37
C GLY A 6 -13.38 -10.90 -4.87
N ASP A 7 -13.59 -9.81 -4.12
CA ASP A 7 -13.07 -8.49 -4.47
C ASP A 7 -11.53 -8.44 -4.45
N VAL A 8 -10.90 -9.16 -3.51
CA VAL A 8 -9.44 -9.29 -3.43
C VAL A 8 -8.90 -10.10 -4.62
N LEU A 9 -9.52 -11.25 -4.91
CA LEU A 9 -9.13 -12.10 -6.03
C LEU A 9 -9.33 -11.42 -7.39
N ASP A 10 -10.39 -10.63 -7.53
CA ASP A 10 -10.67 -9.80 -8.71
C ASP A 10 -9.64 -8.68 -8.87
N THR A 11 -9.22 -8.06 -7.76
CA THR A 11 -8.13 -7.07 -7.75
C THR A 11 -6.82 -7.68 -8.23
N LEU A 12 -6.47 -8.86 -7.71
CA LEU A 12 -5.26 -9.61 -8.08
C LEU A 12 -5.33 -10.23 -9.48
N SER A 13 -6.51 -10.22 -10.12
CA SER A 13 -6.71 -10.67 -11.50
C SER A 13 -6.91 -9.51 -12.47
N ASP A 14 -6.86 -8.26 -11.98
CA ASP A 14 -7.01 -7.07 -12.83
C ASP A 14 -5.80 -6.91 -13.75
N SER A 15 -6.05 -6.82 -15.07
CA SER A 15 -5.00 -6.66 -16.08
C SER A 15 -4.06 -5.47 -15.83
N VAL A 16 -4.57 -4.39 -15.21
CA VAL A 16 -3.75 -3.23 -14.86
C VAL A 16 -2.80 -3.57 -13.73
N ALA A 17 -3.26 -4.24 -12.68
CA ALA A 17 -2.43 -4.69 -11.57
C ALA A 17 -1.37 -5.70 -12.06
N LEU A 18 -1.77 -6.66 -12.90
CA LEU A 18 -0.87 -7.66 -13.48
C LEU A 18 0.19 -7.07 -14.41
N GLY A 19 -0.08 -5.92 -15.03
CA GLY A 19 0.87 -5.23 -15.89
C GLY A 19 1.91 -4.39 -15.16
N ILE A 20 1.79 -4.20 -13.83
CA ILE A 20 2.73 -3.41 -13.04
C ILE A 20 4.01 -4.20 -12.82
N GLU A 21 5.15 -3.57 -13.10
CA GLU A 21 6.48 -4.13 -12.85
C GLU A 21 7.48 -3.02 -12.52
N PHE A 22 8.07 -3.02 -11.33
CA PHE A 22 9.16 -2.11 -10.97
C PHE A 22 9.86 -2.60 -9.70
N TYR A 23 11.01 -2.01 -9.38
CA TYR A 23 11.72 -2.28 -8.14
C TYR A 23 11.66 -1.09 -7.20
N VAL A 24 11.43 -1.35 -5.92
CA VAL A 24 11.65 -0.40 -4.83
C VAL A 24 12.79 -0.94 -4.00
N ASP A 25 13.99 -0.41 -4.23
CA ASP A 25 15.23 -0.97 -3.70
C ASP A 25 15.37 -2.47 -4.08
N LYS A 26 15.34 -3.37 -3.10
CA LYS A 26 15.37 -4.83 -3.29
C LYS A 26 14.00 -5.48 -3.47
N ILE A 27 12.90 -4.76 -3.27
CA ILE A 27 11.54 -5.29 -3.44
C ILE A 27 11.20 -5.21 -4.93
N HIS A 28 10.93 -6.36 -5.55
CA HIS A 28 10.46 -6.41 -6.92
C HIS A 28 8.93 -6.53 -6.92
N ILE A 29 8.24 -5.50 -7.40
CA ILE A 29 6.79 -5.53 -7.62
C ILE A 29 6.58 -6.05 -9.04
N LYS A 30 5.88 -7.18 -9.18
CA LYS A 30 5.53 -7.78 -10.48
C LYS A 30 4.21 -8.54 -10.37
N GLY A 31 3.38 -8.47 -11.42
CA GLY A 31 2.10 -9.19 -11.48
C GLY A 31 2.17 -10.69 -11.20
N GLU A 32 3.30 -11.33 -11.52
CA GLU A 32 3.57 -12.74 -11.21
C GLU A 32 3.59 -13.01 -9.69
N TYR A 33 4.21 -12.13 -8.90
CA TYR A 33 4.25 -12.28 -7.44
C TYR A 33 2.91 -11.96 -6.79
N LEU A 34 2.14 -11.02 -7.35
CA LEU A 34 0.76 -10.78 -6.96
C LEU A 34 -0.13 -12.01 -7.26
N THR A 35 0.17 -12.75 -8.33
CA THR A 35 -0.49 -14.02 -8.62
C THR A 35 -0.17 -15.08 -7.55
N THR A 36 1.06 -15.10 -7.02
CA THR A 36 1.40 -15.97 -5.88
C THR A 36 0.55 -15.64 -4.65
N VAL A 37 0.36 -14.36 -4.30
CA VAL A 37 -0.54 -13.97 -3.20
C VAL A 37 -1.96 -14.48 -3.44
N ARG A 38 -2.47 -14.38 -4.67
CA ARG A 38 -3.78 -14.93 -5.05
C ARG A 38 -3.87 -16.43 -4.80
N ASP A 39 -2.81 -17.16 -5.10
CA ASP A 39 -2.76 -18.61 -4.92
C ASP A 39 -2.65 -18.99 -3.43
N HIS A 40 -1.94 -18.20 -2.62
CA HIS A 40 -1.94 -18.35 -1.15
C HIS A 40 -3.33 -18.10 -0.54
N ILE A 41 -4.08 -17.12 -1.04
CA ILE A 41 -5.47 -16.89 -0.61
C ILE A 41 -6.35 -18.10 -0.96
N ARG A 42 -6.28 -18.57 -2.21
CA ARG A 42 -7.07 -19.74 -2.66
C ARG A 42 -6.75 -21.03 -1.92
N ALA A 43 -5.48 -21.19 -1.52
CA ALA A 43 -5.05 -22.32 -0.71
C ALA A 43 -5.46 -22.21 0.77
N GLY A 44 -5.98 -21.06 1.21
CA GLY A 44 -6.30 -20.78 2.60
C GLY A 44 -5.09 -20.48 3.48
N ASN A 45 -3.92 -20.22 2.89
CA ASN A 45 -2.71 -19.82 3.61
C ASN A 45 -2.80 -18.36 4.07
N ILE A 46 -3.46 -17.51 3.27
CA ILE A 46 -3.82 -16.14 3.67
C ILE A 46 -5.35 -16.08 3.76
N LEU A 47 -5.88 -15.76 4.93
CA LEU A 47 -7.32 -15.68 5.15
C LEU A 47 -7.83 -14.28 4.83
N VAL A 48 -8.86 -14.17 3.99
CA VAL A 48 -9.55 -12.89 3.77
C VAL A 48 -10.80 -12.81 4.64
N LYS A 49 -10.93 -11.72 5.40
CA LYS A 49 -12.09 -11.46 6.26
C LYS A 49 -12.66 -10.07 6.02
N GLY A 50 -13.98 -9.96 6.10
CA GLY A 50 -14.67 -8.68 6.03
C GLY A 50 -14.28 -7.76 7.18
N GLY A 51 -13.77 -6.57 6.91
CA GLY A 51 -13.41 -5.61 7.95
C GLY A 51 -14.57 -4.70 8.38
N THR A 52 -14.28 -3.87 9.38
CA THR A 52 -15.24 -2.96 10.01
C THR A 52 -14.89 -1.48 9.82
N GLN A 53 -13.79 -1.19 9.13
CA GLN A 53 -13.26 0.15 8.89
C GLN A 53 -13.23 0.46 7.39
N ASP A 54 -13.07 1.73 7.03
CA ASP A 54 -12.96 2.16 5.63
C ASP A 54 -11.59 1.85 5.00
N LEU A 55 -10.67 1.31 5.79
CA LEU A 55 -9.34 0.88 5.36
C LEU A 55 -9.25 -0.66 5.35
N ALA A 56 -8.41 -1.17 4.44
CA ALA A 56 -7.98 -2.56 4.46
C ALA A 56 -6.72 -2.70 5.32
N PHE A 57 -6.40 -3.92 5.75
CA PHE A 57 -5.22 -4.21 6.55
C PHE A 57 -4.78 -5.67 6.40
N TYR A 58 -3.51 -5.89 6.09
CA TYR A 58 -2.87 -7.20 6.18
C TYR A 58 -2.09 -7.36 7.50
N ASP A 59 -2.40 -8.42 8.25
CA ASP A 59 -1.67 -8.82 9.46
C ASP A 59 -0.67 -9.95 9.16
N GLN A 60 0.60 -9.59 9.01
CA GLN A 60 1.72 -10.52 8.80
C GLN A 60 1.97 -11.52 9.96
N VAL A 61 1.35 -11.33 11.13
CA VAL A 61 1.50 -12.27 12.26
C VAL A 61 0.46 -13.38 12.18
N THR A 62 -0.71 -13.08 11.62
CA THR A 62 -1.84 -14.01 11.57
C THR A 62 -2.23 -14.45 10.16
N ASP A 63 -1.53 -13.93 9.15
CA ASP A 63 -1.80 -14.14 7.72
C ASP A 63 -3.25 -13.81 7.34
N VAL A 64 -3.79 -12.72 7.92
CA VAL A 64 -5.18 -12.27 7.70
C VAL A 64 -5.21 -10.93 6.97
N LEU A 65 -5.92 -10.88 5.84
CA LEU A 65 -6.30 -9.65 5.16
C LEU A 65 -7.72 -9.25 5.57
N LEU A 66 -7.84 -8.13 6.30
CA LEU A 66 -9.10 -7.46 6.60
C LEU A 66 -9.46 -6.49 5.48
N THR A 67 -10.63 -6.66 4.87
CA THR A 67 -11.10 -5.79 3.77
C THR A 67 -11.83 -4.55 4.27
N GLN A 68 -12.09 -3.56 3.40
CA GLN A 68 -12.90 -2.40 3.79
C GLN A 68 -14.36 -2.74 4.12
N LYS A 69 -14.98 -1.97 5.03
CA LYS A 69 -16.43 -1.94 5.31
C LYS A 69 -17.19 -1.21 4.19
N LYS A 70 -16.98 -1.66 2.95
CA LYS A 70 -17.64 -1.17 1.74
C LYS A 70 -18.35 -2.29 1.03
N SER A 71 -19.43 -1.99 0.33
CA SER A 71 -20.22 -3.01 -0.35
C SER A 71 -19.55 -3.43 -1.67
N PRO A 72 -19.49 -4.74 -1.99
CA PRO A 72 -19.07 -5.22 -3.30
C PRO A 72 -19.98 -4.70 -4.43
N PRO A 73 -19.49 -4.64 -5.68
CA PRO A 73 -18.09 -4.89 -6.06
C PRO A 73 -17.17 -3.71 -5.71
N ALA A 74 -15.90 -4.00 -5.41
CA ALA A 74 -14.87 -2.99 -5.20
C ALA A 74 -14.66 -2.11 -6.45
N ASN A 75 -14.76 -0.79 -6.29
CA ASN A 75 -14.38 0.18 -7.33
C ASN A 75 -12.85 0.34 -7.43
N ASP A 76 -12.37 1.11 -8.41
CA ASP A 76 -10.93 1.27 -8.64
C ASP A 76 -10.15 1.80 -7.42
N SER A 77 -10.73 2.71 -6.64
CA SER A 77 -10.09 3.23 -5.41
C SER A 77 -10.01 2.15 -4.34
N ASP A 78 -11.06 1.36 -4.20
CA ASP A 78 -11.10 0.25 -3.24
C ASP A 78 -10.10 -0.84 -3.61
N ARG A 79 -10.02 -1.19 -4.91
CA ARG A 79 -9.03 -2.12 -5.47
C ARG A 79 -7.61 -1.62 -5.27
N ALA A 80 -7.36 -0.31 -5.43
CA ALA A 80 -6.04 0.27 -5.21
C ALA A 80 -5.57 0.05 -3.77
N LEU A 81 -6.48 0.19 -2.79
CA LEU A 81 -6.17 -0.06 -1.38
C LEU A 81 -6.02 -1.56 -1.08
N LEU A 82 -6.86 -2.44 -1.65
CA LEU A 82 -6.67 -3.88 -1.53
C LEU A 82 -5.31 -4.31 -2.10
N LEU A 83 -4.89 -3.71 -3.21
CA LEU A 83 -3.58 -3.96 -3.82
C LEU A 83 -2.42 -3.51 -2.91
N HIS A 84 -2.58 -2.41 -2.16
CA HIS A 84 -1.61 -1.99 -1.13
C HIS A 84 -1.37 -3.11 -0.12
N GLU A 85 -2.43 -3.66 0.45
CA GLU A 85 -2.33 -4.76 1.43
C GLU A 85 -1.81 -6.06 0.80
N CYS A 86 -2.14 -6.32 -0.46
CA CYS A 86 -1.58 -7.47 -1.17
C CYS A 86 -0.06 -7.35 -1.41
N VAL A 87 0.49 -6.14 -1.49
CA VAL A 87 1.95 -5.95 -1.56
C VAL A 87 2.60 -6.31 -0.22
N HIS A 88 1.96 -6.01 0.91
CA HIS A 88 2.45 -6.45 2.22
C HIS A 88 2.46 -7.98 2.33
N ALA A 89 1.36 -8.64 1.94
CA ALA A 89 1.31 -10.10 1.83
C ALA A 89 2.37 -10.67 0.87
N MET A 90 2.61 -10.00 -0.27
CA MET A 90 3.65 -10.42 -1.22
C MET A 90 5.05 -10.35 -0.58
N ILE A 91 5.36 -9.29 0.15
CA ILE A 91 6.64 -9.16 0.84
C ILE A 91 6.79 -10.26 1.88
N ASP A 92 5.75 -10.53 2.66
CA ASP A 92 5.74 -11.58 3.69
C ASP A 92 6.02 -12.98 3.11
N VAL A 93 5.40 -13.31 1.97
CA VAL A 93 5.63 -14.58 1.25
C VAL A 93 7.07 -14.70 0.71
N TYR A 94 7.68 -13.60 0.25
CA TYR A 94 8.96 -13.62 -0.47
C TYR A 94 10.18 -13.15 0.33
N ASP A 95 9.99 -12.56 1.51
CA ASP A 95 11.06 -12.10 2.41
C ASP A 95 10.88 -12.64 3.84
N PRO A 96 10.87 -13.98 4.01
CA PRO A 96 10.65 -14.60 5.33
C PRO A 96 11.76 -14.25 6.34
N ASP A 97 12.94 -13.86 5.87
CA ASP A 97 14.08 -13.47 6.71
C ASP A 97 13.98 -12.03 7.24
N GLY A 98 12.95 -11.28 6.84
CA GLY A 98 12.67 -9.91 7.32
C GLY A 98 13.74 -8.90 6.90
N ALA A 99 14.37 -9.10 5.75
CA ALA A 99 15.40 -8.19 5.27
C ALA A 99 14.78 -6.85 4.85
N VAL A 100 13.55 -6.84 4.36
CA VAL A 100 12.75 -5.68 4.00
C VAL A 100 12.26 -5.01 5.27
N THR A 101 12.72 -3.77 5.47
CA THR A 101 12.19 -2.99 6.59
C THR A 101 10.75 -2.59 6.33
N ARG A 102 9.97 -2.44 7.40
CA ARG A 102 8.59 -1.95 7.34
C ARG A 102 8.39 -0.70 6.47
N HIS A 103 9.31 0.27 6.58
CA HIS A 103 9.22 1.52 5.81
C HIS A 103 9.42 1.30 4.31
N MET A 104 10.24 0.33 3.91
CA MET A 104 10.42 -0.03 2.51
C MET A 104 9.17 -0.74 1.97
N GLY A 105 8.58 -1.62 2.78
CA GLY A 105 7.33 -2.31 2.41
C GLY A 105 6.17 -1.34 2.19
N GLU A 106 5.95 -0.40 3.11
CA GLU A 106 4.93 0.64 2.94
C GLU A 106 5.19 1.52 1.71
N LEU A 107 6.44 1.94 1.46
CA LEU A 107 6.75 2.73 0.27
C LEU A 107 6.42 1.94 -1.02
N ALA A 108 6.76 0.64 -1.05
CA ALA A 108 6.45 -0.21 -2.19
C ALA A 108 4.94 -0.39 -2.38
N ALA A 109 4.19 -0.59 -1.30
CA ALA A 109 2.74 -0.68 -1.31
C ALA A 109 2.08 0.61 -1.81
N TYR A 110 2.49 1.78 -1.29
CA TYR A 110 1.97 3.08 -1.73
C TYR A 110 2.32 3.42 -3.19
N LEU A 111 3.54 3.11 -3.64
CA LEU A 111 3.92 3.28 -5.05
C LEU A 111 3.10 2.37 -5.95
N THR A 112 2.81 1.14 -5.52
CA THR A 112 1.97 0.19 -6.27
C THR A 112 0.52 0.69 -6.34
N GLN A 113 -0.06 1.10 -5.20
CA GLN A 113 -1.40 1.69 -5.12
C GLN A 113 -1.52 2.92 -6.03
N THR A 114 -0.52 3.81 -5.99
CA THR A 114 -0.52 5.04 -6.79
C THR A 114 -0.38 4.70 -8.28
N THR A 115 0.53 3.79 -8.63
CA THR A 115 0.73 3.34 -10.01
C THR A 115 -0.55 2.76 -10.60
N TYR A 116 -1.22 1.87 -9.86
CA TYR A 116 -2.51 1.31 -10.26
C TYR A 116 -3.56 2.41 -10.48
N SER A 117 -3.66 3.35 -9.54
CA SER A 117 -4.61 4.47 -9.63
C SER A 117 -4.38 5.33 -10.87
N VAL A 118 -3.12 5.66 -11.21
CA VAL A 118 -2.80 6.44 -12.42
C VAL A 118 -3.04 5.63 -13.70
N ARG A 119 -2.72 4.33 -13.72
CA ARG A 119 -3.01 3.48 -14.88
C ARG A 119 -4.51 3.33 -15.16
N LYS A 120 -5.34 3.27 -14.12
CA LYS A 120 -6.81 3.23 -14.24
C LYS A 120 -7.39 4.59 -14.63
N ASN A 121 -6.88 5.67 -14.03
CA ASN A 121 -7.29 7.03 -14.34
C ASN A 121 -6.05 7.91 -14.52
N PRO A 122 -5.60 8.17 -15.77
CA PRO A 122 -4.40 8.95 -16.05
C PRO A 122 -4.43 10.38 -15.49
N SER A 123 -5.63 10.93 -15.29
CA SER A 123 -5.83 12.26 -14.69
C SER A 123 -5.70 12.26 -13.17
N SER A 124 -5.65 11.09 -12.52
CA SER A 124 -5.60 10.98 -11.06
C SER A 124 -4.40 11.71 -10.51
N ASN A 125 -4.63 12.63 -9.59
CA ASN A 125 -3.59 13.42 -8.98
C ASN A 125 -4.05 13.85 -7.58
N ARG A 126 -3.11 14.23 -6.74
CA ARG A 126 -3.41 14.77 -5.42
C ARG A 126 -2.61 16.04 -5.18
N ASN A 127 -3.34 17.14 -5.07
CA ASN A 127 -2.78 18.45 -4.81
C ASN A 127 -3.36 18.96 -3.49
N GLY A 128 -2.50 19.50 -2.63
CA GLY A 128 -2.91 20.07 -1.35
C GLY A 128 -1.68 20.50 -0.55
N THR A 129 -1.92 21.30 0.49
CA THR A 129 -0.86 21.83 1.35
C THR A 129 -0.70 21.03 2.64
N ALA A 130 -1.67 20.18 2.99
CA ALA A 130 -1.56 19.31 4.15
C ALA A 130 -0.42 18.28 3.95
N PRO A 131 0.28 17.85 5.02
CA PRO A 131 1.37 16.89 4.91
C PRO A 131 0.99 15.61 4.15
N TRP A 132 -0.23 15.13 4.35
CA TRP A 132 -0.76 13.94 3.68
C TRP A 132 -0.99 14.16 2.18
N ASP A 133 -1.55 15.30 1.78
CA ASP A 133 -1.74 15.62 0.37
C ASP A 133 -0.41 15.77 -0.36
N LYS A 134 0.57 16.38 0.32
CA LYS A 134 1.92 16.51 -0.20
C LYS A 134 2.59 15.14 -0.41
N PHE A 135 2.47 14.23 0.56
CA PHE A 135 2.98 12.86 0.43
C PHE A 135 2.41 12.16 -0.81
N TRP A 136 1.10 12.22 -1.00
CA TRP A 136 0.48 11.66 -2.21
C TRP A 136 0.93 12.38 -3.48
N GLY A 137 1.00 13.71 -3.47
CA GLY A 137 1.52 14.49 -4.60
C GLY A 137 2.92 14.04 -5.01
N ASP A 138 3.82 13.80 -4.04
CA ASP A 138 5.17 13.30 -4.28
C ASP A 138 5.16 11.88 -4.87
N LEU A 139 4.24 10.99 -4.43
CA LEU A 139 4.05 9.66 -5.03
C LEU A 139 3.58 9.76 -6.49
N TYR A 140 2.56 10.57 -6.76
CA TYR A 140 2.04 10.80 -8.12
C TYR A 140 3.12 11.38 -9.05
N ALA A 141 3.94 12.30 -8.56
CA ALA A 141 5.07 12.83 -9.31
C ALA A 141 6.14 11.76 -9.58
N THR A 142 6.44 10.92 -8.59
CA THR A 142 7.42 9.82 -8.70
C THR A 142 6.97 8.78 -9.73
N VAL A 143 5.70 8.38 -9.70
CA VAL A 143 5.10 7.44 -10.66
C VAL A 143 5.28 7.94 -12.09
N ARG A 144 4.94 9.21 -12.35
CA ARG A 144 5.03 9.81 -13.69
C ARG A 144 6.46 10.04 -14.15
N ALA A 145 7.33 10.54 -13.27
CA ALA A 145 8.74 10.78 -13.59
C ALA A 145 9.47 9.49 -14.02
N ASN A 146 9.08 8.36 -13.43
CA ASN A 146 9.62 7.03 -13.73
C ASN A 146 8.77 6.25 -14.75
N LYS A 147 7.72 6.85 -15.31
CA LYS A 147 6.80 6.25 -16.29
C LYS A 147 6.13 4.96 -15.81
N LEU A 148 5.98 4.79 -14.49
CA LEU A 148 5.37 3.58 -13.91
C LEU A 148 3.90 3.44 -14.31
N ASP A 149 3.26 4.54 -14.68
CA ASP A 149 1.91 4.62 -15.24
C ASP A 149 1.79 4.06 -16.67
N THR A 150 2.88 3.59 -17.28
CA THR A 150 2.88 2.95 -18.60
C THR A 150 3.80 1.73 -18.61
N SER A 151 3.72 0.91 -19.66
CA SER A 151 4.66 -0.21 -19.85
C SER A 151 6.11 0.24 -20.05
N ALA A 152 6.35 1.51 -20.42
CA ALA A 152 7.71 2.03 -20.61
C ALA A 152 8.49 2.18 -19.29
N GLY A 153 7.79 2.21 -18.14
CA GLY A 153 8.41 2.19 -16.82
C GLY A 153 8.63 0.79 -16.24
N ASN A 154 8.26 -0.27 -16.98
CA ASN A 154 8.40 -1.62 -16.46
C ASN A 154 9.88 -1.98 -16.19
N GLY A 155 10.17 -2.49 -15.00
CA GLY A 155 11.52 -2.87 -14.56
C GLY A 155 12.40 -1.71 -14.08
N VAL A 156 11.87 -0.47 -14.03
CA VAL A 156 12.59 0.68 -13.46
C VAL A 156 12.89 0.43 -11.98
N ARG A 157 14.07 0.89 -11.53
CA ARG A 157 14.51 0.80 -10.13
C ARG A 157 14.35 2.15 -9.45
N ILE A 158 13.60 2.18 -8.36
CA ILE A 158 13.34 3.36 -7.54
C ILE A 158 14.17 3.21 -6.27
N ALA A 159 15.18 4.05 -6.10
CA ALA A 159 15.94 4.10 -4.86
C ALA A 159 15.12 4.79 -3.77
N VAL A 160 15.11 4.24 -2.56
CA VAL A 160 14.46 4.85 -1.38
C VAL A 160 15.00 6.27 -1.12
N GLY A 161 16.27 6.52 -1.47
CA GLY A 161 16.89 7.84 -1.40
C GLY A 161 16.37 8.85 -2.43
N ASP A 162 15.88 8.41 -3.58
CA ASP A 162 15.35 9.29 -4.62
C ASP A 162 13.87 9.63 -4.38
N ALA A 163 13.10 8.72 -3.77
CA ALA A 163 11.76 9.03 -3.23
C ALA A 163 11.81 10.02 -2.05
N ARG A 164 12.96 10.16 -1.38
CA ARG A 164 13.19 11.17 -0.32
C ARG A 164 13.58 12.55 -0.85
N LYS A 165 14.14 12.66 -2.06
CA LYS A 165 14.58 13.94 -2.64
C LYS A 165 13.46 14.76 -3.27
N SER A 166 12.36 14.12 -3.65
CA SER A 166 11.13 14.79 -4.13
C SER A 166 10.31 15.41 -2.98
N ALA A 167 10.60 15.07 -1.72
CA ALA A 167 10.05 15.75 -0.56
C ALA A 167 10.94 16.96 -0.20
N PRO A 168 10.47 18.22 -0.28
CA PRO A 168 11.23 19.36 0.26
C PRO A 168 11.66 19.11 1.70
N ALA A 169 12.82 19.67 2.02
CA ALA A 169 13.62 19.52 3.23
C ALA A 169 12.95 19.97 4.56
N THR A 170 11.62 19.95 4.67
CA THR A 170 10.94 19.79 5.95
C THR A 170 11.04 18.32 6.34
N ARG A 171 12.20 18.02 6.94
CA ARG A 171 12.49 16.95 7.89
C ARG A 171 11.37 15.93 8.06
N SER A 172 11.73 14.66 7.97
CA SER A 172 11.60 13.60 8.99
C SER A 172 10.53 13.72 10.08
N ALA A 173 10.12 14.88 10.56
CA ALA A 173 8.98 15.07 11.44
C ALA A 173 7.66 14.66 10.78
N ALA A 174 7.28 15.04 9.55
CA ALA A 174 6.01 14.56 8.99
C ALA A 174 6.03 13.05 8.68
N PHE A 175 7.17 12.53 8.20
CA PHE A 175 7.39 11.10 7.94
C PHE A 175 7.48 10.28 9.24
N CYS A 176 7.98 10.84 10.35
CA CYS A 176 8.04 10.16 11.67
C CYS A 176 6.84 10.47 12.59
N GLU A 177 6.13 11.59 12.43
CA GLU A 177 4.93 11.98 13.20
C GLU A 177 3.70 11.27 12.66
N LEU A 178 3.53 11.12 11.34
CA LEU A 178 2.52 10.20 10.78
C LEU A 178 2.81 8.73 11.11
N TRP A 179 4.08 8.39 11.37
CA TRP A 179 4.53 7.07 11.81
C TRP A 179 4.67 6.92 13.32
N ARG A 180 4.21 7.89 14.15
CA ARG A 180 3.98 7.65 15.58
C ARG A 180 2.74 6.77 15.75
N PHE A 181 2.88 5.52 15.33
CA PHE A 181 2.08 4.40 15.79
C PHE A 181 2.09 4.43 17.32
N HIS A 182 0.95 4.71 17.93
CA HIS A 182 0.79 4.42 19.35
C HIS A 182 0.87 2.91 19.50
N LYS A 183 1.91 2.44 20.18
CA LYS A 183 1.85 1.14 20.84
C LYS A 183 0.74 1.30 21.88
N ARG A 184 -0.45 0.75 21.61
CA ARG A 184 -1.48 0.65 22.64
C ARG A 184 -0.86 -0.06 23.84
N SER A 185 -1.29 0.28 25.05
CA SER A 185 -0.80 -0.33 26.29
C SER A 185 -0.99 -1.86 26.31
N ASP A 186 -1.82 -2.41 25.42
CA ASP A 186 -2.06 -3.84 25.21
C ASP A 186 -1.11 -4.52 24.20
N GLY A 187 -0.16 -3.78 23.62
CA GLY A 187 0.79 -4.30 22.64
C GLY A 187 0.25 -4.47 21.21
N ARG A 188 -0.99 -4.07 20.91
CA ARG A 188 -1.59 -4.18 19.57
C ARG A 188 -1.38 -2.92 18.74
N ILE A 189 -1.11 -3.10 17.45
CA ILE A 189 -0.95 -2.03 16.45
C ILE A 189 -2.35 -1.62 15.93
N GLY A 190 -2.58 -0.32 15.75
CA GLY A 190 -3.81 0.24 15.17
C GLY A 190 -3.61 1.72 14.80
N TRP A 191 -4.38 2.21 13.82
CA TRP A 191 -4.38 3.61 13.41
C TRP A 191 -4.97 4.51 14.50
N ALA A 192 -4.38 5.69 14.71
CA ALA A 192 -5.07 6.77 15.41
C ALA A 192 -5.99 7.48 14.42
N ASP A 193 -7.24 7.69 14.83
CA ASP A 193 -8.16 8.59 14.16
C ASP A 193 -7.58 10.03 14.23
N PRO A 194 -7.43 10.75 13.10
CA PRO A 194 -6.90 12.12 13.11
C PRO A 194 -7.75 13.14 13.90
N GLN A 195 -8.88 12.72 14.50
CA GLN A 195 -9.73 13.57 15.34
C GLN A 195 -9.54 13.43 16.86
N GLU A 196 -8.67 12.52 17.36
CA GLU A 196 -8.49 12.41 18.81
C GLU A 196 -7.49 13.45 19.38
N PRO A 197 -7.88 14.23 20.40
CA PRO A 197 -6.99 15.19 21.03
C PRO A 197 -5.90 14.49 21.86
N ILE A 198 -4.66 14.92 21.67
CA ILE A 198 -3.47 14.42 22.37
C ILE A 198 -3.56 14.82 23.84
N SER A 199 -3.78 13.87 24.75
CA SER A 199 -3.47 14.04 26.17
C SER A 199 -1.98 13.84 26.39
N VAL A 200 -1.29 14.92 26.77
CA VAL A 200 0.11 14.88 27.21
C VAL A 200 0.10 14.69 28.72
N GLU A 201 0.37 13.48 29.21
CA GLU A 201 0.79 13.30 30.61
C GLU A 201 2.26 13.71 30.76
N ARG A 202 2.53 14.48 31.82
CA ARG A 202 3.80 15.19 32.10
C ARG A 202 4.91 14.29 32.60
#